data_AF-A0A7S0TMS4-F1
#
_entry.id   AF-A0A7S0TMS4-F1
#
_cell.length_a   1.000
_cell.length_b   1.000
_cell.length_c   1.000
_cell.angle_alpha   90.00
_cell.angle_beta   90.00
_cell.angle_gamma   90.00
#
_symmetry.space_group_name_H-M   'P 1'
#
loop_
_entity.id
_entity.type
_entity.pdbx_description
1 polymer ?
#
loop_
_entity_poly.entity_id
_entity_poly.type
_entity_poly.pdbx_seq_one_letter_code
_entity_poly.pdbx_strand_id
1 'polypeptide(L)'
;QNLVRICVDFMCCNLDEILKMTMDLNCLDQDLLKRMSTTLTVDQLDALHDRRDRLLSKLYMKKLESLLTQEGHQITRCSLCGRLFALKGVDRLVCPSAKIFIDFRGKVLAEHVPSAGFDINKHILGLRAKKLSWREVYWKVWGLIETMHCVVCDQSFQCSELGHCSYCPSPPSFSVGQNRGVYACCGAQAIRFDSSAGGRQRRGCCARDHAVSDGDAETLSCVAKRRQLVCLPFGGAE
;
A
#
# COMPACT_ATOMS: atom_id res chain seq x y z
N GLN A 1 12.06 -3.67 -37.82
CA GLN A 1 11.47 -2.99 -36.64
C GLN A 1 9.96 -3.03 -36.77
N ASN A 2 9.23 -3.37 -35.70
CA ASN A 2 7.78 -3.57 -35.75
C ASN A 2 7.06 -2.20 -35.78
N LEU A 3 6.41 -1.87 -36.90
CA LEU A 3 5.70 -0.59 -37.11
C LEU A 3 4.76 -0.24 -35.95
N VAL A 4 4.07 -1.24 -35.38
CA VAL A 4 3.14 -1.05 -34.28
C VAL A 4 3.84 -0.49 -33.04
N ARG A 5 5.07 -0.93 -32.75
CA ARG A 5 5.84 -0.42 -31.62
C ARG A 5 6.19 1.06 -31.81
N ILE A 6 6.66 1.43 -33.01
CA ILE A 6 7.01 2.83 -33.32
C ILE A 6 5.78 3.73 -33.18
N CYS A 7 4.61 3.27 -33.65
CA CYS A 7 3.36 4.02 -33.50
C CYS A 7 2.93 4.16 -32.03
N VAL A 8 3.05 3.10 -31.22
CA VAL A 8 2.74 3.16 -29.78
C VAL A 8 3.66 4.14 -29.08
N ASP A 9 4.97 4.08 -29.35
CA ASP A 9 5.95 4.97 -28.74
C ASP A 9 5.67 6.43 -29.13
N PHE A 10 5.37 6.69 -30.41
CA PHE A 10 4.98 8.03 -30.87
C PHE A 10 3.71 8.55 -30.18
N MET A 11 2.68 7.71 -30.05
CA MET A 11 1.44 8.09 -29.36
C MET A 11 1.70 8.38 -27.87
N CYS A 12 2.51 7.57 -27.20
CA CYS A 12 2.84 7.77 -25.79
C CYS A 12 3.61 9.08 -25.56
N CYS A 13 4.51 9.45 -26.48
CA CYS A 13 5.26 10.71 -26.41
C CYS A 13 4.40 11.96 -26.71
N ASN A 14 3.31 11.82 -27.46
CA ASN A 14 2.48 12.95 -27.92
C ASN A 14 1.06 12.92 -27.34
N LEU A 15 0.86 12.20 -26.24
CA LEU A 15 -0.48 11.85 -25.77
C LEU A 15 -1.30 13.07 -25.35
N ASP A 16 -0.69 14.09 -24.73
CA ASP A 16 -1.38 15.34 -24.39
C ASP A 16 -1.90 16.09 -25.62
N GLU A 17 -1.13 16.13 -26.72
CA GLU A 17 -1.56 16.77 -27.97
C GLU A 17 -2.71 15.98 -28.62
N ILE A 18 -2.63 14.64 -28.58
CA ILE A 18 -3.70 13.77 -29.10
C ILE A 18 -4.99 13.95 -28.31
N LEU A 19 -4.91 14.10 -26.98
CA LEU A 19 -6.08 14.31 -26.12
C LEU A 19 -6.76 15.68 -26.35
N LYS A 20 -6.00 16.70 -26.78
CA LYS A 20 -6.54 18.01 -27.18
C LYS A 20 -7.34 17.92 -28.49
N MET A 21 -7.04 16.95 -29.34
CA MET A 21 -7.80 16.74 -30.58
C MET A 21 -9.23 16.27 -30.27
N THR A 22 -10.19 16.63 -31.13
CA THR A 22 -11.60 16.23 -31.00
C THR A 22 -11.87 14.80 -31.48
N MET A 23 -10.87 13.92 -31.41
CA MET A 23 -11.00 12.52 -31.82
C MET A 23 -11.67 11.69 -30.72
N ASP A 24 -12.48 10.71 -31.13
CA ASP A 24 -13.00 9.70 -30.22
C ASP A 24 -11.94 8.60 -30.04
N LEU A 25 -11.39 8.52 -28.83
CA LEU A 25 -10.41 7.51 -28.44
C LEU A 25 -11.08 6.30 -27.76
N ASN A 26 -12.41 6.24 -27.74
CA ASN A 26 -13.12 5.11 -27.17
C ASN A 26 -13.00 3.83 -27.99
N CYS A 27 -12.67 3.95 -29.28
CA CYS A 27 -12.53 2.85 -30.22
C CYS A 27 -11.16 2.16 -30.20
N LEU A 28 -10.24 2.59 -29.32
CA LEU A 28 -8.93 1.97 -29.22
C LEU A 28 -9.04 0.51 -28.74
N ASP A 29 -8.31 -0.36 -29.44
CA ASP A 29 -8.29 -1.79 -29.15
C ASP A 29 -7.65 -2.12 -27.79
N GLN A 30 -8.10 -3.22 -27.17
CA GLN A 30 -7.65 -3.63 -25.84
C GLN A 30 -6.16 -3.99 -25.80
N ASP A 31 -5.61 -4.59 -26.86
CA ASP A 31 -4.18 -4.92 -26.92
C ASP A 31 -3.34 -3.66 -27.07
N LEU A 32 -3.85 -2.66 -27.80
CA LEU A 32 -3.18 -1.37 -27.92
C LEU A 32 -3.15 -0.63 -26.57
N LEU A 33 -4.28 -0.59 -25.87
CA LEU A 33 -4.36 -0.01 -24.52
C LEU A 33 -3.42 -0.72 -23.54
N LYS A 34 -3.34 -2.05 -23.61
CA LYS A 34 -2.40 -2.83 -22.80
C LYS A 34 -0.95 -2.42 -23.10
N ARG A 35 -0.55 -2.33 -24.36
CA ARG A 35 0.80 -1.90 -24.76
C ARG A 35 1.13 -0.48 -24.31
N MET A 36 0.20 0.47 -24.49
CA MET A 36 0.36 1.83 -24.00
C MET A 36 0.51 1.87 -22.47
N SER A 37 -0.30 1.09 -21.75
CA SER A 37 -0.24 1.02 -20.28
C SER A 37 1.08 0.46 -19.75
N THR A 38 1.74 -0.42 -20.52
CA THR A 38 3.07 -0.96 -20.19
C THR A 38 4.19 0.01 -20.55
N THR A 39 4.04 0.80 -21.62
CA THR A 39 5.07 1.78 -22.04
C THR A 39 5.07 3.03 -21.17
N LEU A 40 3.89 3.54 -20.80
CA LEU A 40 3.76 4.77 -20.01
C LEU A 40 4.14 4.53 -18.56
N THR A 41 4.90 5.44 -17.96
CA THR A 41 5.17 5.44 -16.52
C THR A 41 3.96 5.96 -15.75
N VAL A 42 3.90 5.66 -14.44
CA VAL A 42 2.85 6.21 -13.57
C VAL A 42 2.96 7.73 -13.42
N ASP A 43 4.18 8.28 -13.42
CA ASP A 43 4.40 9.73 -13.40
C ASP A 43 3.90 10.40 -14.70
N GLN A 44 4.13 9.77 -15.86
CA GLN A 44 3.58 10.26 -17.13
C GLN A 44 2.06 10.25 -17.11
N LEU A 45 1.43 9.19 -16.58
CA LEU A 45 -0.03 9.15 -16.48
C LEU A 45 -0.61 10.24 -15.56
N ASP A 46 0.05 10.52 -14.44
CA ASP A 46 -0.39 11.59 -13.54
C ASP A 46 -0.25 12.99 -14.16
N ALA A 47 0.67 13.19 -15.09
CA ALA A 47 0.89 14.45 -15.78
C ALA A 47 -0.10 14.68 -16.96
N LEU A 48 -0.84 13.67 -17.39
CA LEU A 48 -1.76 13.77 -18.52
C LEU A 48 -2.98 14.63 -18.22
N HIS A 49 -3.30 15.54 -19.13
CA HIS A 49 -4.45 16.43 -19.01
C HIS A 49 -5.69 15.89 -19.74
N ASP A 50 -6.31 14.84 -19.20
CA ASP A 50 -7.53 14.24 -19.78
C ASP A 50 -8.82 14.70 -19.08
N ARG A 51 -9.24 15.95 -19.32
CA ARG A 51 -10.43 16.55 -18.67
C ARG A 51 -11.73 15.78 -18.93
N ARG A 52 -11.81 15.01 -20.01
CA ARG A 52 -13.00 14.28 -20.43
C ARG A 52 -12.91 12.77 -20.12
N ASP A 53 -11.85 12.34 -19.44
CA ASP A 53 -11.56 10.94 -19.09
C ASP A 53 -11.75 9.96 -20.26
N ARG A 54 -11.22 10.33 -21.43
CA ARG A 54 -11.35 9.55 -22.67
C ARG A 54 -10.46 8.32 -22.66
N LEU A 55 -9.31 8.40 -21.98
CA LEU A 55 -8.26 7.39 -22.01
C LEU A 55 -7.66 7.11 -20.64
N LEU A 56 -7.55 8.12 -19.77
CA LEU A 56 -6.80 8.03 -18.52
C LEU A 56 -7.33 6.91 -17.60
N SER A 57 -8.65 6.85 -17.37
CA SER A 57 -9.27 5.76 -16.60
C SER A 57 -8.99 4.37 -17.17
N LYS A 58 -9.01 4.22 -18.50
CA LYS A 58 -8.75 2.93 -19.16
C LYS A 58 -7.28 2.51 -19.00
N LEU A 59 -6.36 3.45 -19.09
CA LEU A 59 -4.93 3.18 -18.86
C LEU A 59 -4.65 2.79 -17.40
N TYR A 60 -5.29 3.46 -16.43
CA TYR A 60 -5.20 3.05 -15.01
C TYR A 60 -5.81 1.67 -14.76
N MET A 61 -6.96 1.37 -15.36
CA MET A 61 -7.57 0.04 -15.29
C MET A 61 -6.62 -1.03 -15.84
N LYS A 62 -6.00 -0.80 -17.01
CA LYS A 62 -5.01 -1.73 -17.58
C LYS A 62 -3.74 -1.87 -16.76
N LYS A 63 -3.25 -0.78 -16.16
CA LYS A 63 -2.13 -0.85 -15.21
C LYS A 63 -2.49 -1.66 -13.97
N LEU A 64 -3.70 -1.51 -13.43
CA LEU A 64 -4.17 -2.28 -12.28
C LEU A 64 -4.27 -3.78 -12.61
N GLU A 65 -4.84 -4.13 -13.76
CA GLU A 65 -4.89 -5.53 -14.25
C GLU A 65 -3.47 -6.11 -14.35
N SER A 66 -2.54 -5.35 -14.95
CA SER A 66 -1.15 -5.76 -15.07
C SER A 66 -0.47 -5.92 -13.70
N LEU A 67 -0.76 -5.03 -12.75
CA LEU A 67 -0.19 -5.05 -11.40
C LEU A 67 -0.65 -6.29 -10.63
N LEU A 68 -1.93 -6.66 -10.73
CA LEU A 68 -2.49 -7.83 -10.04
C LEU A 68 -2.11 -9.18 -10.67
N THR A 69 -1.66 -9.17 -11.93
CA THR A 69 -1.22 -10.38 -12.64
C THR A 69 0.24 -10.75 -12.30
N GLN A 70 1.00 -9.84 -11.68
CA GLN A 70 2.39 -10.11 -11.27
C GLN A 70 2.44 -11.14 -10.14
N GLU A 71 3.51 -11.95 -10.14
CA GLU A 71 3.70 -12.98 -9.11
C GLU A 71 3.86 -12.34 -7.72
N GLY A 72 3.15 -12.90 -6.72
CA GLY A 72 3.14 -12.41 -5.35
C GLY A 72 2.18 -11.23 -5.09
N HIS A 73 1.61 -10.62 -6.12
CA HIS A 73 0.71 -9.46 -5.98
C HIS A 73 -0.74 -9.85 -5.67
N GLN A 74 -1.00 -11.13 -5.37
CA GLN A 74 -2.32 -11.57 -4.91
C GLN A 74 -2.64 -10.92 -3.56
N ILE A 75 -3.72 -10.15 -3.50
CA ILE A 75 -4.20 -9.52 -2.28
C ILE A 75 -5.26 -10.41 -1.63
N THR A 76 -5.14 -10.58 -0.32
CA THR A 76 -6.11 -11.27 0.51
C THR A 76 -6.46 -10.47 1.75
N ARG A 77 -7.50 -10.91 2.47
CA ARG A 77 -7.88 -10.37 3.77
C ARG A 77 -7.44 -11.30 4.87
N CYS A 78 -6.86 -10.77 5.92
CA CYS A 78 -6.53 -11.53 7.11
C CYS A 78 -7.81 -11.93 7.87
N SER A 79 -7.99 -13.22 8.14
CA SER A 79 -9.12 -13.73 8.92
C SER A 79 -9.07 -13.34 10.41
N LEU A 80 -7.90 -12.95 10.92
CA LEU A 80 -7.69 -12.59 12.33
C LEU A 80 -7.86 -11.09 12.58
N CYS A 81 -7.18 -10.23 11.82
CA CYS A 81 -7.20 -8.78 12.03
C CYS A 81 -8.08 -8.01 11.03
N GLY A 82 -8.61 -8.68 10.00
CA GLY A 82 -9.44 -8.05 8.96
C GLY A 82 -8.68 -7.19 7.95
N ARG A 83 -7.38 -6.93 8.13
CA ARG A 83 -6.58 -6.10 7.20
C ARG A 83 -6.33 -6.79 5.86
N LEU A 84 -6.24 -5.99 4.81
CA LEU A 84 -5.85 -6.43 3.47
C LEU A 84 -4.33 -6.44 3.33
N PHE A 85 -3.78 -7.49 2.72
CA PHE A 85 -2.34 -7.61 2.49
C PHE A 85 -2.05 -8.40 1.21
N ALA A 86 -0.93 -8.11 0.56
CA ALA A 86 -0.41 -8.91 -0.54
C ALA A 86 0.40 -10.10 -0.01
N LEU A 87 0.43 -11.20 -0.77
CA LEU A 87 1.25 -12.36 -0.43
C LEU A 87 2.75 -12.07 -0.53
N LYS A 88 3.14 -11.12 -1.39
CA LYS A 88 4.50 -10.58 -1.47
C LYS A 88 4.89 -9.95 -0.12
N GLY A 89 5.98 -10.44 0.47
CA GLY A 89 6.53 -9.88 1.71
C GLY A 89 5.73 -10.17 2.97
N VAL A 90 4.74 -11.08 2.92
CA VAL A 90 3.90 -11.45 4.06
C VAL A 90 4.71 -12.00 5.25
N ASP A 91 5.86 -12.62 4.99
CA ASP A 91 6.78 -13.18 5.99
C ASP A 91 7.43 -12.12 6.89
N ARG A 92 7.39 -10.85 6.45
CA ARG A 92 7.92 -9.69 7.18
C ARG A 92 6.84 -8.87 7.86
N LEU A 93 5.58 -9.03 7.45
CA LEU A 93 4.44 -8.33 8.04
C LEU A 93 4.00 -9.00 9.35
N VAL A 94 3.67 -8.18 10.34
CA VAL A 94 3.26 -8.63 11.67
C VAL A 94 1.75 -8.42 11.83
N CYS A 95 1.03 -9.51 12.08
CA CYS A 95 -0.41 -9.46 12.32
C CYS A 95 -0.70 -9.06 13.77
N PRO A 96 -1.44 -7.97 14.01
CA PRO A 96 -1.73 -7.46 15.38
C PRO A 96 -2.64 -8.38 16.19
N SER A 97 -3.38 -9.28 15.52
CA SER A 97 -4.38 -10.16 16.13
C SER A 97 -3.97 -11.64 16.10
N ALA A 98 -2.77 -11.95 15.58
CA ALA A 98 -2.27 -13.31 15.55
C ALA A 98 -1.76 -13.77 16.91
N LYS A 99 -1.91 -15.06 17.19
CA LYS A 99 -1.25 -15.67 18.34
C LYS A 99 0.25 -15.71 18.07
N ILE A 100 1.01 -15.31 19.08
CA ILE A 100 2.46 -15.23 18.99
C ILE A 100 3.04 -16.61 19.26
N PHE A 101 3.95 -17.04 18.40
CA PHE A 101 4.68 -18.30 18.56
C PHE A 101 6.17 -18.05 18.31
N ILE A 102 7.04 -18.78 19.01
CA ILE A 102 8.49 -18.68 18.85
C ILE A 102 8.95 -19.94 18.14
N ASP A 103 9.59 -19.79 16.98
CA ASP A 103 10.12 -20.93 16.24
C ASP A 103 11.36 -21.55 16.93
N PHE A 104 11.83 -22.67 16.40
CA PHE A 104 13.02 -23.37 16.91
C PHE A 104 14.33 -22.58 16.77
N ARG A 105 14.32 -21.45 16.04
CA ARG A 105 15.45 -20.52 15.89
C ARG A 105 15.33 -19.30 16.80
N GLY A 106 14.27 -19.23 17.62
CA GLY A 106 14.00 -18.09 18.50
C GLY A 106 13.34 -16.89 17.79
N LYS A 107 12.88 -17.03 16.54
CA LYS A 107 12.15 -15.98 15.83
C LYS A 107 10.70 -15.93 16.34
N VAL A 108 10.29 -14.74 16.77
CA VAL A 108 8.90 -14.48 17.15
C VAL A 108 8.05 -14.32 15.88
N LEU A 109 7.08 -15.20 15.69
CA LEU A 109 6.14 -15.24 14.57
C LEU A 109 4.76 -14.78 15.03
N ALA A 110 4.15 -13.90 14.24
CA ALA A 110 2.77 -13.43 14.41
C ALA A 110 2.23 -13.12 13.01
N GLU A 111 1.77 -14.16 12.31
CA GLU A 111 1.54 -14.13 10.87
C GLU A 111 0.09 -13.80 10.50
N HIS A 112 -0.08 -13.17 9.35
CA HIS A 112 -1.41 -13.00 8.77
C HIS A 112 -1.93 -14.33 8.22
N VAL A 113 -3.23 -14.60 8.40
CA VAL A 113 -3.88 -15.82 7.91
C VAL A 113 -4.81 -15.45 6.75
N PRO A 114 -4.48 -15.84 5.50
CA PRO A 114 -5.31 -15.59 4.34
C PRO A 114 -6.74 -16.11 4.51
N SER A 115 -7.73 -15.30 4.17
CA SER A 115 -9.13 -15.72 4.15
C SER A 115 -9.47 -16.36 2.82
N ALA A 116 -9.97 -17.61 2.86
CA ALA A 116 -10.37 -18.36 1.66
C ALA A 116 -11.57 -17.75 0.91
N GLY A 117 -12.38 -16.92 1.57
CA GLY A 117 -13.57 -16.30 0.97
C GLY A 117 -13.33 -14.91 0.37
N PHE A 118 -12.11 -14.38 0.42
CA PHE A 118 -11.82 -13.04 -0.09
C PHE A 118 -11.63 -13.04 -1.61
N ASP A 119 -12.27 -12.09 -2.28
CA ASP A 119 -12.17 -11.87 -3.72
C ASP A 119 -11.82 -10.41 -4.00
N ILE A 120 -10.64 -10.19 -4.59
CA ILE A 120 -10.13 -8.86 -4.92
C ILE A 120 -11.00 -8.14 -5.95
N ASN A 121 -11.62 -8.86 -6.90
CA ASN A 121 -12.49 -8.24 -7.90
C ASN A 121 -13.75 -7.68 -7.24
N LYS A 122 -14.35 -8.42 -6.30
CA LYS A 122 -15.47 -7.91 -5.49
C LYS A 122 -15.06 -6.70 -4.66
N HIS A 123 -13.85 -6.71 -4.11
CA HIS A 123 -13.34 -5.55 -3.38
C HIS A 123 -13.18 -4.32 -4.29
N ILE A 124 -12.59 -4.48 -5.48
CA ILE A 124 -12.46 -3.41 -6.48
C ILE A 124 -13.84 -2.86 -6.89
N LEU A 125 -14.81 -3.75 -7.14
CA LEU A 125 -16.19 -3.34 -7.42
C LEU A 125 -16.81 -2.54 -6.27
N GLY A 126 -16.52 -2.92 -5.01
CA GLY A 126 -16.90 -2.16 -3.82
C GLY A 126 -16.27 -0.77 -3.76
N LEU A 127 -14.99 -0.63 -4.12
CA LEU A 127 -14.32 0.68 -4.21
C LEU A 127 -14.94 1.54 -5.32
N ARG A 128 -15.28 0.94 -6.46
CA ARG A 128 -15.98 1.63 -7.56
C ARG A 128 -17.39 2.07 -7.16
N ALA A 129 -18.10 1.27 -6.37
CA ALA A 129 -19.41 1.65 -5.81
C ALA A 129 -19.32 2.84 -4.84
N LYS A 130 -18.19 3.00 -4.13
CA LYS A 130 -17.86 4.18 -3.32
C LYS A 130 -17.45 5.41 -4.16
N LYS A 131 -17.59 5.35 -5.49
CA LYS A 131 -17.27 6.41 -6.47
C LYS A 131 -15.78 6.76 -6.59
N LEU A 132 -14.88 5.84 -6.24
CA LEU A 132 -13.45 6.05 -6.49
C LEU A 132 -13.14 5.92 -8.00
N SER A 133 -12.35 6.85 -8.51
CA SER A 133 -11.76 6.81 -9.86
C SER A 133 -10.80 5.63 -10.02
N TRP A 134 -10.53 5.21 -11.26
CA TRP A 134 -9.56 4.13 -11.51
C TRP A 134 -8.14 4.49 -11.03
N ARG A 135 -7.80 5.79 -11.05
CA ARG A 135 -6.58 6.32 -10.47
C ARG A 135 -6.50 6.07 -8.97
N GLU A 136 -7.55 6.40 -8.22
CA GLU A 136 -7.61 6.14 -6.77
C GLU A 136 -7.56 4.65 -6.43
N VAL A 137 -8.31 3.83 -7.18
CA VAL A 137 -8.31 2.38 -6.98
C VAL A 137 -6.91 1.81 -7.23
N TYR A 138 -6.24 2.22 -8.32
CA TYR A 138 -4.88 1.78 -8.63
C TYR A 138 -3.91 2.08 -7.47
N TRP A 139 -3.91 3.32 -6.97
CA TRP A 139 -2.98 3.73 -5.92
C TRP A 139 -3.27 3.09 -4.56
N LYS A 140 -4.55 2.86 -4.23
CA LYS A 140 -4.91 2.06 -3.05
C LYS A 140 -4.40 0.64 -3.13
N VAL A 141 -4.62 -0.04 -4.25
CA VAL A 141 -4.17 -1.41 -4.48
C VAL A 141 -2.64 -1.50 -4.47
N TRP A 142 -1.96 -0.58 -5.16
CA TRP A 142 -0.50 -0.50 -5.17
C TRP A 142 0.06 -0.30 -3.75
N GLY A 143 -0.58 0.55 -2.94
CA GLY A 143 -0.21 0.77 -1.54
C GLY A 143 -0.37 -0.43 -0.62
N LEU A 144 -1.21 -1.41 -1.00
CA LEU A 144 -1.35 -2.69 -0.27
C LEU A 144 -0.28 -3.71 -0.66
N ILE A 145 0.31 -3.58 -1.84
CA ILE A 145 1.28 -4.53 -2.40
C ILE A 145 2.70 -4.16 -1.99
N GLU A 146 3.06 -2.89 -2.13
CA GLU A 146 4.42 -2.47 -1.84
C GLU A 146 4.65 -2.31 -0.34
N THR A 147 5.76 -2.88 0.13
CA THR A 147 6.16 -2.90 1.54
C THR A 147 7.50 -2.23 1.71
N MET A 148 7.70 -1.51 2.81
CA MET A 148 8.96 -0.87 3.19
C MET A 148 9.34 -1.26 4.62
N HIS A 149 10.57 -0.96 5.03
CA HIS A 149 11.03 -1.21 6.40
C HIS A 149 11.32 0.09 7.15
N CYS A 150 10.78 0.20 8.37
CA CYS A 150 10.97 1.37 9.22
C CYS A 150 12.18 1.23 10.15
N VAL A 151 13.16 2.11 10.03
CA VAL A 151 14.39 2.11 10.87
C VAL A 151 14.13 2.53 12.32
N VAL A 152 12.98 3.14 12.59
CA VAL A 152 12.62 3.66 13.92
C VAL A 152 11.87 2.63 14.76
N CYS A 153 10.92 1.91 14.17
CA CYS A 153 10.12 0.90 14.88
C CYS A 153 10.53 -0.55 14.56
N ASP A 154 11.53 -0.75 13.70
CA ASP A 154 12.03 -2.06 13.24
C ASP A 154 10.91 -2.97 12.70
N GLN A 155 9.95 -2.39 11.99
CA GLN A 155 8.82 -3.13 11.41
C GLN A 155 8.73 -2.89 9.91
N SER A 156 8.42 -3.96 9.19
CA SER A 156 7.96 -3.87 7.82
C SER A 156 6.47 -3.52 7.80
N PHE A 157 6.09 -2.62 6.91
CA PHE A 157 4.75 -2.08 6.79
C PHE A 157 4.38 -1.89 5.32
N GLN A 158 3.09 -1.89 5.01
CA GLN A 158 2.59 -1.60 3.68
C GLN A 158 2.65 -0.09 3.41
N CYS A 159 2.89 0.33 2.18
CA CYS A 159 2.94 1.75 1.81
C CYS A 159 1.65 2.52 2.19
N SER A 160 0.51 1.83 2.16
CA SER A 160 -0.78 2.35 2.62
C SER A 160 -0.80 2.72 4.11
N GLU A 161 0.05 2.13 4.95
CA GLU A 161 0.18 2.40 6.38
C GLU A 161 1.35 3.36 6.71
N LEU A 162 1.85 4.15 5.75
CA LEU A 162 3.01 5.03 5.96
C LEU A 162 2.89 5.93 7.20
N GLY A 163 1.69 6.42 7.51
CA GLY A 163 1.44 7.28 8.67
C GLY A 163 1.13 6.55 9.99
N HIS A 164 1.36 5.23 10.07
CA HIS A 164 0.93 4.40 11.20
C HIS A 164 2.07 4.03 12.15
N CYS A 165 3.22 4.70 12.07
CA CYS A 165 4.32 4.49 13.00
C CYS A 165 3.92 4.99 14.38
N SER A 166 3.49 4.06 15.23
CA SER A 166 2.93 4.37 16.54
C SER A 166 4.01 4.65 17.57
N TYR A 167 3.79 5.69 18.38
CA TYR A 167 4.68 6.07 19.48
C TYR A 167 3.92 6.74 20.64
N CYS A 168 4.54 6.77 21.82
CA CYS A 168 4.10 7.55 22.96
C CYS A 168 5.05 8.75 23.14
N PRO A 169 4.55 9.99 23.17
CA PRO A 169 5.40 11.18 23.36
C PRO A 169 6.07 11.22 24.74
N SER A 170 5.39 10.74 25.77
CA SER A 170 5.90 10.74 27.13
C SER A 170 6.53 9.40 27.47
N PRO A 171 7.68 9.37 28.18
CA PRO A 171 8.24 8.13 28.68
C PRO A 171 7.31 7.50 29.73
N PRO A 172 7.30 6.17 29.85
CA PRO A 172 6.50 5.49 30.86
C PRO A 172 7.08 5.69 32.27
N SER A 173 6.20 5.93 33.24
CA SER A 173 6.55 6.01 34.66
C SER A 173 6.41 4.64 35.30
N PHE A 174 7.44 4.21 36.04
CA PHE A 174 7.46 2.94 36.77
C PHE A 174 7.72 3.20 38.24
N SER A 175 6.91 2.60 39.12
CA SER A 175 7.20 2.54 40.55
C SER A 175 8.43 1.66 40.82
N VAL A 176 9.16 1.97 41.89
CA VAL A 176 10.35 1.21 42.31
C VAL A 176 9.98 -0.26 42.53
N GLY A 177 10.75 -1.16 41.92
CA GLY A 177 10.51 -2.61 42.00
C GLY A 177 9.38 -3.16 41.13
N GLN A 178 8.66 -2.32 40.37
CA GLN A 178 7.58 -2.78 39.49
C GLN A 178 8.00 -2.91 38.01
N ASN A 179 7.51 -3.99 37.39
CA ASN A 179 7.68 -4.25 35.95
C ASN A 179 6.54 -3.68 35.10
N ARG A 180 5.51 -3.15 35.75
CA ARG A 180 4.36 -2.48 35.12
C ARG A 180 4.44 -1.00 35.45
N GLY A 181 4.25 -0.17 34.45
CA GLY A 181 4.23 1.28 34.53
C GLY A 181 3.08 1.85 33.73
N VAL A 182 3.03 3.17 33.62
CA VAL A 182 1.96 3.88 32.89
C VAL A 182 2.56 4.97 32.03
N TYR A 183 2.09 5.09 30.80
CA TYR A 183 2.40 6.22 29.92
C TYR A 183 1.57 7.44 30.33
N ALA A 184 2.22 8.53 30.72
CA ALA A 184 1.53 9.77 31.11
C ALA A 184 0.69 10.38 29.98
N CYS A 185 1.05 10.13 28.72
CA CYS A 185 0.35 10.68 27.56
C CYS A 185 -1.02 10.04 27.27
N CYS A 186 -1.22 8.77 27.63
CA CYS A 186 -2.43 8.03 27.25
C CYS A 186 -3.00 7.13 28.34
N GLY A 187 -2.34 7.04 29.50
CA GLY A 187 -2.72 6.14 30.59
C GLY A 187 -2.53 4.65 30.27
N ALA A 188 -1.97 4.30 29.09
CA ALA A 188 -1.74 2.91 28.73
C ALA A 188 -0.70 2.27 29.63
N GLN A 189 -0.89 0.98 29.92
CA GLN A 189 0.06 0.21 30.70
C GLN A 189 1.36 -0.01 29.91
N ALA A 190 2.48 0.35 30.53
CA ALA A 190 3.82 0.05 30.04
C ALA A 190 4.38 -1.18 30.74
N ILE A 191 5.12 -2.02 30.03
CA ILE A 191 5.77 -3.20 30.60
C ILE A 191 7.28 -3.09 30.30
N ARG A 192 8.13 -3.27 31.32
CA ARG A 192 9.60 -3.18 31.14
C ARG A 192 10.15 -4.25 30.21
N PHE A 193 9.63 -5.46 30.32
CA PHE A 193 10.04 -6.64 29.55
C PHE A 193 8.82 -7.20 28.84
N ASP A 194 8.45 -6.60 27.71
CA ASP A 194 7.34 -7.08 26.91
C ASP A 194 7.79 -8.17 25.94
N SER A 195 7.59 -9.42 26.35
CA SER A 195 7.82 -10.60 25.51
C SER A 195 6.68 -10.86 24.52
N SER A 196 5.52 -10.20 24.70
CA SER A 196 4.27 -10.46 23.96
C SER A 196 4.21 -9.77 22.58
N ALA A 197 5.36 -9.67 21.93
CA ALA A 197 5.65 -9.31 20.53
C ALA A 197 6.91 -8.44 20.56
N GLY A 198 8.09 -9.08 20.68
CA GLY A 198 9.37 -8.45 20.99
C GLY A 198 9.52 -7.04 20.41
N GLY A 199 9.25 -6.00 21.22
CA GLY A 199 9.33 -4.59 20.83
C GLY A 199 8.58 -4.14 19.56
N ARG A 200 7.87 -5.03 18.86
CA ARG A 200 7.32 -4.86 17.49
C ARG A 200 5.83 -4.60 17.46
N GLN A 201 5.13 -4.73 18.58
CA GLN A 201 3.76 -4.24 18.71
C GLN A 201 3.74 -3.06 19.68
N ARG A 202 4.52 -2.00 19.39
CA ARG A 202 4.50 -0.79 20.23
C ARG A 202 3.11 -0.18 20.13
N ARG A 203 2.31 -0.26 21.19
CA ARG A 203 1.03 0.46 21.27
C ARG A 203 1.33 1.91 21.60
N GLY A 204 1.54 2.71 20.57
CA GLY A 204 1.60 4.17 20.69
C GLY A 204 0.21 4.81 20.70
N CYS A 205 0.04 5.88 21.46
CA CYS A 205 -1.17 6.70 21.41
C CYS A 205 -1.17 7.73 20.28
N CYS A 206 0.01 8.04 19.74
CA CYS A 206 0.21 8.93 18.62
C CYS A 206 0.78 8.15 17.44
N ALA A 207 0.59 8.68 16.24
CA ALA A 207 1.13 8.14 15.01
C ALA A 207 1.93 9.20 14.28
N ARG A 208 3.00 8.77 13.61
CA ARG A 208 3.81 9.58 12.71
C ARG A 208 4.14 8.77 11.47
N ASP A 209 4.80 9.40 10.53
CA ASP A 209 5.33 8.69 9.38
C ASP A 209 6.44 7.72 9.78
N HIS A 210 6.41 6.53 9.20
CA HIS A 210 7.52 5.59 9.26
C HIS A 210 8.76 6.24 8.62
N ALA A 211 9.91 6.07 9.25
CA ALA A 211 11.19 6.52 8.71
C ALA A 211 11.85 5.35 7.97
N VAL A 212 12.11 5.54 6.68
CA VAL A 212 12.58 4.48 5.77
C VAL A 212 14.05 4.73 5.40
N SER A 213 14.83 3.67 5.20
CA SER A 213 16.22 3.77 4.74
C SER A 213 16.33 4.09 3.24
N ASP A 214 17.53 4.45 2.79
CA ASP A 214 17.79 4.87 1.41
C ASP A 214 17.43 3.82 0.34
N GLY A 215 17.39 2.52 0.70
CA GLY A 215 17.06 1.43 -0.22
C GLY A 215 15.63 1.50 -0.79
N ASP A 216 14.69 2.10 -0.06
CA ASP A 216 13.29 2.24 -0.46
C ASP A 216 12.95 3.70 -0.84
N ALA A 217 13.96 4.56 -1.08
CA ALA A 217 13.77 5.99 -1.30
C ALA A 217 12.88 6.32 -2.52
N GLU A 218 12.99 5.53 -3.61
CA GLU A 218 12.14 5.70 -4.79
C GLU A 218 10.67 5.42 -4.48
N THR A 219 10.40 4.31 -3.78
CA THR A 219 9.06 3.94 -3.33
C THR A 219 8.49 5.00 -2.39
N LEU A 220 9.29 5.49 -1.44
CA LEU A 220 8.89 6.55 -0.52
C LEU A 220 8.56 7.84 -1.27
N SER A 221 9.39 8.24 -2.26
CA SER A 221 9.14 9.40 -3.11
C SER A 221 7.83 9.24 -3.90
N CYS A 222 7.57 8.04 -4.42
CA CYS A 222 6.34 7.72 -5.12
C CYS A 222 5.11 7.87 -4.22
N VAL A 223 5.16 7.35 -2.99
CA VAL A 223 4.10 7.48 -1.98
C VAL A 223 3.92 8.94 -1.57
N ALA A 224 5.01 9.66 -1.30
CA ALA A 224 4.98 11.04 -0.83
C ALA A 224 4.26 11.97 -1.82
N LYS A 225 4.52 11.83 -3.13
CA LYS A 225 3.81 12.59 -4.18
C LYS A 225 2.30 12.34 -4.21
N ARG A 226 1.86 11.17 -3.72
CA ARG A 226 0.48 10.64 -3.90
C ARG A 226 -0.15 10.23 -2.58
N ARG A 227 0.28 10.87 -1.50
CA ARG A 227 -0.07 10.49 -0.13
C ARG A 227 -1.58 10.34 0.07
N GLN A 228 -2.37 11.27 -0.47
CA GLN A 228 -3.82 11.27 -0.34
C GLN A 228 -4.51 10.09 -1.04
N LEU A 229 -3.87 9.51 -2.06
CA LEU A 229 -4.41 8.38 -2.84
C LEU A 229 -3.96 7.03 -2.25
N VAL A 230 -2.74 6.98 -1.72
CA VAL A 230 -2.10 5.74 -1.24
C VAL A 230 -2.37 5.50 0.24
N CYS A 231 -2.21 6.51 1.09
CA CYS A 231 -2.18 6.33 2.54
C CYS A 231 -3.57 6.25 3.15
N LEU A 232 -3.74 5.36 4.13
CA LEU A 232 -4.93 5.24 4.95
C LEU A 232 -4.85 6.15 6.17
N PRO A 233 -5.97 6.74 6.61
CA PRO A 233 -5.99 7.49 7.85
C PRO A 233 -5.67 6.56 9.03
N PHE A 234 -4.87 7.06 9.97
CA PHE A 234 -4.55 6.32 11.18
C PHE A 234 -5.82 5.98 11.97
N GLY A 235 -6.00 4.71 12.34
CA GLY A 235 -7.18 4.22 13.05
C GLY A 235 -8.43 4.01 12.18
N GLY A 236 -8.35 4.29 10.87
CA GLY A 236 -9.38 3.89 9.92
C GLY A 236 -9.24 2.41 9.56
N ALA A 237 -10.31 1.63 9.75
CA ALA A 237 -10.44 0.34 9.11
C ALA A 237 -10.89 0.53 7.66
N GLU A 238 -10.30 -0.19 6.71
CA GLU A 238 -10.85 -0.36 5.35
C GLU A 238 -11.86 -1.52 5.27
#